data_AF-A0A1W1DV01-F1
#
_entry.id   AF-A0A1W1DV01-F1
#
_cell.length_a   1.000
_cell.length_b   1.000
_cell.length_c   1.000
_cell.angle_alpha   90.00
_cell.angle_beta   90.00
_cell.angle_gamma   90.00
#
_symmetry.space_group_name_H-M   'P 1'
#
loop_
_entity.id
_entity.type
_entity.pdbx_description
1 polymer ?
#
loop_
_entity_poly.entity_id
_entity_poly.type
_entity_poly.pdbx_seq_one_letter_code
_entity_poly.pdbx_strand_id
1 'polypeptide(L)'
;MRKDDKQHPNKVVLALLATLFLLSNNVFARTHVINASIDSVEPIYMNYKIERVIKPCQSMAPGCWNTGYQKRVLKSLQGYRVKLSYEGQQFTARMRAKPEGDQLKIRVSKDLLDQASKVAMNAAVVY
;
A
#
# COMPACT_ATOMS: atom_id res chain seq x y z
N MET A 1 54.60 25.06 -32.58
CA MET A 1 53.84 23.80 -32.48
C MET A 1 53.25 23.70 -31.08
N ARG A 2 52.00 24.13 -30.90
CA ARG A 2 51.08 23.67 -29.83
C ARG A 2 49.69 24.16 -30.24
N LYS A 3 48.79 23.20 -30.39
CA LYS A 3 47.44 23.35 -30.97
C LYS A 3 46.58 24.13 -29.99
N ASP A 4 45.98 25.22 -30.45
CA ASP A 4 44.83 25.83 -29.79
C ASP A 4 43.63 24.90 -29.96
N ASP A 5 43.30 24.15 -28.92
CA ASP A 5 42.05 23.39 -28.85
C ASP A 5 40.90 24.40 -28.77
N LYS A 6 40.21 24.59 -29.91
CA LYS A 6 38.94 25.31 -29.95
C LYS A 6 37.89 24.50 -29.19
N GLN A 7 37.70 24.82 -27.92
CA GLN A 7 36.56 24.33 -27.17
C GLN A 7 35.29 25.01 -27.69
N HIS A 8 34.63 24.36 -28.65
CA HIS A 8 33.32 24.78 -29.10
C HIS A 8 32.31 24.60 -27.96
N PRO A 9 31.56 25.66 -27.57
CA PRO A 9 30.58 25.52 -26.52
C PRO A 9 29.47 24.65 -27.08
N ASN A 10 29.28 23.46 -26.49
CA ASN A 10 28.17 22.56 -26.76
C ASN A 10 26.85 23.16 -26.25
N LYS A 11 26.48 24.35 -26.77
CA LYS A 11 25.23 25.05 -26.49
C LYS A 11 24.02 24.19 -26.84
N VAL A 12 24.17 23.34 -27.86
CA VAL A 12 23.14 22.37 -28.29
C VAL A 12 22.92 21.31 -27.22
N VAL A 13 23.98 20.77 -26.60
CA VAL A 13 23.87 19.75 -25.55
C VAL A 13 23.28 20.35 -24.27
N LEU A 14 23.68 21.58 -23.91
CA LEU A 14 23.09 22.30 -22.77
C LEU A 14 21.61 22.61 -22.99
N ALA A 15 21.22 23.02 -24.20
CA ALA A 15 19.82 23.25 -24.55
C ALA A 15 19.00 21.96 -24.51
N LEU A 16 19.57 20.83 -24.96
CA LEU A 16 18.92 19.51 -24.91
C LEU A 16 18.73 19.00 -23.48
N LEU A 17 19.71 19.21 -22.60
CA LEU A 17 19.59 18.85 -21.18
C LEU A 17 18.53 19.72 -20.46
N ALA A 18 18.46 21.01 -20.79
CA ALA A 18 17.46 21.91 -20.22
C ALA A 18 16.02 21.55 -20.65
N THR A 19 15.82 21.15 -21.91
CA THR A 19 14.50 20.70 -22.38
C THR A 19 14.10 19.34 -21.79
N LEU A 20 15.04 18.40 -21.60
CA LEU A 20 14.75 17.16 -20.88
C LEU A 20 14.35 17.39 -19.40
N PHE A 21 14.93 18.40 -18.75
CA PHE A 21 14.57 18.77 -17.38
C PHE A 21 13.20 19.45 -17.26
N LEU A 22 12.74 20.17 -18.29
CA LEU A 22 11.39 20.74 -18.32
C LEU A 22 10.32 19.70 -18.66
N LEU A 23 10.70 18.61 -19.35
CA LEU A 23 9.82 17.50 -19.68
C LEU A 23 9.76 16.43 -18.58
N SER A 24 10.64 16.47 -17.59
CA SER A 24 10.53 15.62 -16.39
C SER A 24 9.47 16.19 -15.45
N ASN A 25 8.21 16.13 -15.90
CA ASN A 25 7.08 16.17 -14.99
C ASN A 25 7.24 14.99 -14.04
N ASN A 26 7.78 15.27 -12.86
CA ASN A 26 7.72 14.36 -11.74
C ASN A 26 6.25 14.24 -11.35
N VAL A 27 5.51 13.36 -12.03
CA VAL A 27 4.20 12.88 -11.61
C VAL A 27 4.45 12.00 -10.39
N PHE A 28 4.84 12.63 -9.28
CA PHE A 28 4.71 12.02 -7.97
C PHE A 28 3.22 11.83 -7.77
N ALA A 29 2.76 10.58 -7.69
CA ALA A 29 1.39 10.24 -7.35
C ALA A 29 1.02 10.94 -6.03
N ARG A 30 0.31 12.08 -6.14
CA ARG A 30 -0.08 12.88 -4.98
C ARG A 30 -1.14 12.11 -4.25
N THR A 31 -0.91 11.75 -3.00
CA THR A 31 -1.93 11.10 -2.18
C THR A 31 -2.65 12.12 -1.31
N HIS A 32 -3.95 11.94 -1.12
CA HIS A 32 -4.80 12.74 -0.25
C HIS A 32 -5.47 11.87 0.80
N VAL A 33 -5.74 12.47 1.96
CA VAL A 33 -6.55 11.83 3.00
C VAL A 33 -7.96 12.40 2.90
N ILE A 34 -8.94 11.53 2.77
CA ILE A 34 -10.36 11.87 2.69
C ILE A 34 -11.15 11.10 3.75
N ASN A 35 -12.30 11.63 4.14
CA ASN A 35 -13.28 10.92 4.99
C ASN A 35 -14.29 10.23 4.09
N ALA A 36 -14.19 8.91 3.94
CA ALA A 36 -15.12 8.12 3.14
C ALA A 36 -16.21 7.51 4.03
N SER A 37 -17.45 7.49 3.54
CA SER A 37 -18.58 6.86 4.22
C SER A 37 -18.45 5.34 4.17
N ILE A 38 -18.86 4.66 5.24
CA ILE A 38 -18.89 3.19 5.30
C ILE A 38 -20.21 2.70 4.72
N ASP A 39 -20.15 2.02 3.58
CA ASP A 39 -21.32 1.42 2.95
C ASP A 39 -21.61 0.02 3.52
N SER A 40 -20.57 -0.78 3.76
CA SER A 40 -20.72 -2.11 4.35
C SER A 40 -19.44 -2.63 5.02
N VAL A 41 -19.64 -3.55 5.98
CA VAL A 41 -18.56 -4.22 6.72
C VAL A 41 -18.78 -5.72 6.67
N GLU A 42 -17.91 -6.44 5.97
CA GLU A 42 -18.00 -7.89 5.77
C GLU A 42 -16.87 -8.60 6.53
N PRO A 43 -17.15 -9.55 7.43
CA PRO A 43 -16.10 -10.30 8.14
C PRO A 43 -15.39 -11.28 7.19
N ILE A 44 -14.07 -11.34 7.29
CA ILE A 44 -13.21 -12.27 6.56
C ILE A 44 -12.84 -13.41 7.52
N TYR A 45 -13.34 -14.61 7.24
CA TYR A 45 -12.99 -15.81 7.99
C TYR A 45 -11.98 -16.65 7.22
N MET A 46 -11.07 -17.30 7.95
CA MET A 46 -10.36 -18.48 7.47
C MET A 46 -10.93 -19.74 8.14
N ASN A 47 -10.86 -20.85 7.42
CA ASN A 47 -11.24 -22.18 7.91
C ASN A 47 -10.11 -22.88 8.69
N TYR A 48 -8.96 -22.21 8.87
CA TYR A 48 -7.89 -22.67 9.72
C TYR A 48 -7.34 -21.53 10.59
N LYS A 49 -6.75 -21.91 11.72
CA LYS A 49 -5.93 -21.07 12.58
C LYS A 49 -4.49 -21.56 12.54
N ILE A 50 -3.54 -20.64 12.47
CA ILE A 50 -2.11 -20.96 12.60
C ILE A 50 -1.76 -20.84 14.08
N GLU A 51 -1.33 -21.93 14.69
CA GLU A 51 -0.90 -21.95 16.09
C GLU A 51 0.61 -22.12 16.16
N ARG A 52 1.26 -21.29 16.99
CA ARG A 52 2.68 -21.39 17.28
C ARG A 52 2.89 -22.58 18.22
N VAL A 53 3.74 -23.51 17.81
CA VAL A 53 4.10 -24.69 18.60
C VAL A 53 5.54 -24.55 19.04
N ILE A 54 5.78 -24.59 20.35
CA ILE A 54 7.13 -24.52 20.92
C ILE A 54 7.44 -25.90 21.47
N LYS A 55 8.50 -26.54 20.95
CA LYS A 55 8.97 -27.85 21.40
C LYS A 55 10.42 -27.73 21.90
N PRO A 56 10.82 -28.47 22.94
CA PRO A 56 12.23 -28.54 23.31
C PRO A 56 13.04 -29.09 22.13
N CYS A 57 14.26 -28.60 21.96
CA CYS A 57 15.20 -29.20 21.02
C CYS A 57 15.60 -30.61 21.46
N GLN A 58 16.12 -31.41 20.54
CA GLN A 58 16.78 -32.68 20.87
C GLN A 58 18.07 -32.47 21.69
N SER A 59 18.70 -31.29 21.57
CA SER A 59 19.84 -30.89 22.38
C SER A 59 19.38 -30.51 23.80
N MET A 60 20.03 -31.09 24.82
CA MET A 60 19.80 -30.76 26.24
C MET A 60 20.44 -29.42 26.66
N ALA A 61 20.88 -28.59 25.71
CA ALA A 61 21.44 -27.28 26.01
C ALA A 61 20.37 -26.36 26.65
N PRO A 62 20.70 -25.63 27.73
CA PRO A 62 19.81 -24.67 28.35
C PRO A 62 19.31 -23.63 27.32
N GLY A 63 18.00 -23.43 27.24
CA GLY A 63 17.38 -22.44 26.35
C GLY A 63 17.15 -22.89 24.90
N CYS A 64 17.39 -24.15 24.55
CA CYS A 64 17.10 -24.63 23.19
C CYS A 64 15.61 -24.95 22.98
N TRP A 65 14.95 -24.11 22.18
CA TRP A 65 13.54 -24.27 21.80
C TRP A 65 13.36 -24.24 20.28
N ASN A 66 12.68 -25.25 19.74
CA ASN A 66 12.22 -25.27 18.36
C ASN A 66 10.84 -24.62 18.27
N THR A 67 10.75 -23.53 17.52
CA THR A 67 9.46 -22.90 17.18
C THR A 67 8.98 -23.41 15.83
N GLY A 68 7.77 -23.97 15.79
CA GLY A 68 7.07 -24.36 14.58
C GLY A 68 5.68 -23.72 14.50
N TYR A 69 5.01 -23.93 13.36
CA TYR A 69 3.65 -23.47 13.13
C TYR A 69 2.81 -24.64 12.65
N GLN A 70 1.61 -24.81 13.21
CA GLN A 70 0.68 -25.84 12.80
C GLN A 70 -0.66 -25.22 12.40
N LYS A 71 -1.24 -25.70 11.30
CA LYS A 71 -2.60 -25.35 10.90
C LYS A 71 -3.58 -26.23 11.66
N ARG A 72 -4.54 -25.62 12.33
CA ARG A 72 -5.66 -26.30 12.98
C ARG A 72 -6.95 -25.91 12.28
N VAL A 73 -7.79 -26.87 11.91
CA VAL A 73 -9.09 -26.61 11.29
C VAL A 73 -9.97 -25.90 12.31
N LEU A 74 -10.22 -24.60 12.08
CA LEU A 74 -10.97 -23.73 12.98
C LEU A 74 -11.43 -22.51 12.19
N LYS A 75 -12.69 -22.12 12.35
CA LYS A 75 -13.20 -20.85 11.80
C LYS A 75 -12.59 -19.69 12.60
N SER A 76 -11.58 -19.03 12.04
CA SER A 76 -10.88 -17.90 12.67
C SER A 76 -11.18 -16.61 11.91
N LEU A 77 -11.66 -15.59 12.62
CA LEU A 77 -11.75 -14.23 12.06
C LEU A 77 -10.34 -13.73 11.73
N GLN A 78 -10.14 -13.24 10.51
CA GLN A 78 -8.89 -12.61 10.06
C GLN A 78 -8.98 -11.09 10.02
N GLY A 79 -10.18 -10.57 9.90
CA GLY A 79 -10.43 -9.13 9.80
C GLY A 79 -11.72 -8.84 9.08
N TYR A 80 -11.82 -7.64 8.53
CA TYR A 80 -13.00 -7.10 7.90
C TYR A 80 -12.63 -6.50 6.54
N ARG A 81 -13.46 -6.76 5.54
CA ARG A 81 -13.49 -6.01 4.29
C ARG A 81 -14.51 -4.91 4.46
N VAL A 82 -14.10 -3.67 4.23
CA VAL A 82 -14.95 -2.49 4.36
C VAL A 82 -15.16 -1.91 2.97
N LYS A 83 -16.41 -1.77 2.56
CA LYS A 83 -16.79 -1.02 1.36
C LYS A 83 -17.07 0.42 1.76
N LEU A 84 -16.51 1.33 0.99
CA LEU A 84 -16.47 2.76 1.30
C LEU A 84 -16.94 3.55 0.09
N SER A 85 -17.55 4.70 0.33
CA SER A 85 -17.91 5.64 -0.73
C SER A 85 -17.47 7.07 -0.44
N TYR A 86 -17.05 7.79 -1.48
CA TYR A 86 -16.73 9.21 -1.43
C TYR A 86 -17.04 9.84 -2.79
N GLU A 87 -17.88 10.88 -2.80
CA GLU A 87 -18.25 11.64 -4.02
C GLU A 87 -18.65 10.75 -5.22
N GLY A 88 -19.43 9.70 -4.97
CA GLY A 88 -19.89 8.76 -6.00
C GLY A 88 -18.88 7.69 -6.42
N GLN A 89 -17.68 7.69 -5.85
CA GLN A 89 -16.67 6.66 -6.05
C GLN A 89 -16.73 5.61 -4.95
N GLN A 90 -16.32 4.39 -5.30
CA GLN A 90 -16.29 3.26 -4.37
C GLN A 90 -14.86 2.82 -4.07
N PHE A 91 -14.60 2.51 -2.81
CA PHE A 91 -13.33 2.00 -2.32
C PHE A 91 -13.54 0.74 -1.49
N THR A 92 -12.49 -0.07 -1.40
CA THR A 92 -12.44 -1.23 -0.51
C THR A 92 -11.22 -1.14 0.37
N ALA A 93 -11.40 -1.35 1.67
CA ALA A 93 -10.32 -1.44 2.65
C ALA A 93 -10.34 -2.79 3.36
N ARG A 94 -9.18 -3.23 3.88
CA ARG A 94 -9.08 -4.38 4.77
C ARG A 94 -8.58 -3.92 6.14
N MET A 95 -9.29 -4.30 7.19
CA MET A 95 -8.99 -3.94 8.58
C MET A 95 -8.91 -5.18 9.45
N ARG A 96 -8.10 -5.14 10.51
CA ARG A 96 -8.03 -6.24 11.49
C ARG A 96 -9.17 -6.16 12.51
N ALA A 97 -9.47 -4.95 12.98
CA ALA A 97 -10.59 -4.67 13.87
C ALA A 97 -11.82 -4.22 13.06
N LYS A 98 -13.00 -4.39 13.65
CA LYS A 98 -14.23 -3.85 13.08
C LYS A 98 -14.15 -2.33 13.14
N PRO A 99 -14.39 -1.59 12.05
CA PRO A 99 -14.46 -0.14 12.13
C PRO A 99 -15.64 0.31 12.98
N GLU A 100 -15.47 1.45 13.65
CA GLU A 100 -16.48 2.09 14.49
C GLU A 100 -16.93 3.41 13.82
N GLY A 101 -18.21 3.74 13.98
CA GLY A 101 -18.82 4.92 13.34
C GLY A 101 -19.23 4.70 11.90
N ASP A 102 -19.55 5.80 11.22
CA ASP A 102 -20.13 5.80 9.86
C ASP A 102 -19.12 6.18 8.78
N GLN A 103 -17.91 6.60 9.16
CA GLN A 103 -16.88 7.10 8.23
C GLN A 103 -15.49 6.60 8.59
N LEU A 104 -14.62 6.47 7.59
CA LEU A 104 -13.21 6.14 7.74
C LEU A 104 -12.34 7.11 6.97
N LYS A 105 -11.23 7.53 7.60
CA LYS A 105 -10.16 8.23 6.93
C LYS A 105 -9.39 7.26 6.05
N ILE A 106 -9.35 7.53 4.75
CA ILE A 106 -8.55 6.75 3.80
C ILE A 106 -7.58 7.64 3.05
N ARG A 107 -6.38 7.10 2.79
CA ARG A 107 -5.39 7.69 1.91
C ARG A 107 -5.56 7.10 0.51
N VAL A 108 -5.76 7.97 -0.47
CA VAL A 108 -6.03 7.63 -1.87
C VAL A 108 -5.15 8.50 -2.79
N SER A 109 -4.81 7.99 -3.98
CA SER A 109 -4.11 8.82 -4.97
C SER A 109 -5.09 9.84 -5.57
N LYS A 110 -4.63 11.07 -5.82
CA LYS A 110 -5.42 12.13 -6.46
C LYS A 110 -5.91 11.69 -7.83
N ASP A 111 -5.03 11.07 -8.61
CA ASP A 111 -5.34 10.63 -9.98
C ASP A 111 -6.50 9.63 -10.01
N LEU A 112 -6.70 8.89 -8.91
CA LEU A 112 -7.82 7.96 -8.76
C LEU A 112 -9.12 8.67 -8.39
N LEU A 113 -9.05 9.81 -7.69
CA LEU A 113 -10.21 10.65 -7.39
C LEU A 113 -10.69 11.42 -8.63
N ASP A 114 -9.78 11.82 -9.51
CA ASP A 114 -10.16 12.55 -10.71
C ASP A 114 -10.66 11.61 -11.83
N GLN A 115 -10.58 10.29 -11.63
CA GLN A 115 -10.99 9.29 -12.61
C GLN A 115 -12.34 8.65 -12.25
N ALA A 116 -13.33 8.82 -13.13
CA ALA A 116 -14.60 8.13 -13.00
C ALA A 116 -14.40 6.61 -13.21
N SER A 117 -14.28 5.87 -12.11
CA SER A 117 -14.12 4.42 -12.12
C SER A 117 -15.44 3.72 -11.79
N LYS A 118 -15.84 2.74 -12.61
CA LYS A 118 -16.93 1.80 -12.29
C LYS A 118 -16.49 0.66 -11.35
N VAL A 119 -15.21 0.65 -10.95
CA VAL A 119 -14.59 -0.44 -10.18
C VAL A 119 -14.14 0.10 -8.82
N ALA A 120 -14.43 -0.65 -7.76
CA ALA A 120 -14.02 -0.30 -6.40
C ALA A 120 -12.49 -0.36 -6.23
N MET A 121 -11.91 0.70 -5.69
CA MET A 121 -10.45 0.86 -5.58
C MET A 121 -9.93 0.49 -4.20
N ASN A 122 -8.77 -0.17 -4.12
CA ASN A 122 -8.17 -0.50 -2.83
C ASN A 122 -7.63 0.77 -2.15
N ALA A 123 -8.00 0.99 -0.89
CA ALA A 123 -7.56 2.15 -0.12
C ALA A 123 -6.88 1.76 1.20
N ALA A 124 -5.95 2.60 1.65
CA ALA A 124 -5.26 2.44 2.92
C ALA A 124 -5.97 3.27 4.00
N VAL A 125 -6.38 2.63 5.10
CA VAL A 125 -7.00 3.32 6.25
C VAL A 125 -5.92 4.08 7.02
N VAL A 126 -6.25 5.30 7.44
CA VAL A 126 -5.42 6.15 8.29
C VAL A 126 -6.02 6.16 9.70
N TYR A 127 -5.21 5.80 10.70
CA TYR A 127 -5.56 5.82 12.13
C TYR A 127 -5.12 7.12 12.79
#